data_AF-A0A8J8GDM1-F1
#
_entry.id   AF-A0A8J8GDM1-F1
#
_cell.length_a   1.000
_cell.length_b   1.000
_cell.length_c   1.000
_cell.angle_alpha   90.00
_cell.angle_beta   90.00
_cell.angle_gamma   90.00
#
_symmetry.space_group_name_H-M   'P 1'
#
loop_
_entity.id
_entity.type
_entity.pdbx_description
1 polymer ?
#
loop_
_entity_poly.entity_id
_entity_poly.type
_entity_poly.pdbx_seq_one_letter_code
_entity_poly.pdbx_strand_id
1 'polypeptide(L)'
;MKFHIFRNNKGFTLIEVMLSLALIFLLVFTLYKFFLEAYDYTMENKSKTIAVNIARNVVNYMEKQNFFVMEKYIEQNKGSDKFVKLTWENCVEDQSCVKKDEEGNRNLSDCGVARFEDFPLFTSGVDDEGNEIADGSICLSVLAPIINNMDYKDNNQVVVYLTEFYEEKSINDQIIDLLKSENDEAEITKGINSIIGTKSPDYQSQLLKIFVVVTWNEKRDNIVLEGVISDEAFR
;
A
#
# COMPACT_ATOMS: atom_id res chain seq x y z
N MET A 1 -37.23 -47.91 11.96
CA MET A 1 -37.60 -47.39 10.62
C MET A 1 -36.85 -48.22 9.59
N LYS A 2 -37.55 -49.10 8.87
CA LYS A 2 -36.94 -50.15 8.02
C LYS A 2 -36.86 -49.63 6.58
N PHE A 3 -35.66 -49.25 6.12
CA PHE A 3 -35.45 -48.88 4.72
C PHE A 3 -35.50 -50.16 3.87
N HIS A 4 -36.58 -50.36 3.12
CA HIS A 4 -36.68 -51.41 2.12
C HIS A 4 -35.86 -50.97 0.89
N ILE A 5 -34.64 -51.50 0.77
CA ILE A 5 -33.84 -51.36 -0.45
C ILE A 5 -34.45 -52.32 -1.49
N PHE A 6 -35.26 -51.77 -2.40
CA PHE A 6 -35.75 -52.51 -3.56
C PHE A 6 -34.58 -52.78 -4.51
N ARG A 7 -34.15 -54.04 -4.57
CA ARG A 7 -33.09 -54.48 -5.48
C ARG A 7 -33.72 -54.87 -6.81
N ASN A 8 -33.73 -53.93 -7.76
CA ASN A 8 -34.19 -54.14 -9.14
C ASN A 8 -32.97 -54.48 -10.02
N ASN A 9 -33.00 -55.63 -10.73
CA ASN A 9 -31.89 -56.10 -11.60
C ASN A 9 -31.91 -55.46 -13.01
N LYS A 10 -32.71 -54.42 -13.24
CA LYS A 10 -32.68 -53.63 -14.47
C LYS A 10 -31.69 -52.49 -14.27
N GLY A 11 -30.62 -52.45 -15.06
CA GLY A 11 -29.68 -51.33 -15.08
C GLY A 11 -30.35 -50.03 -15.55
N PHE A 12 -29.73 -48.89 -15.26
CA PHE A 12 -30.21 -47.60 -15.74
C PHE A 12 -30.25 -47.57 -17.27
N THR A 13 -31.31 -46.99 -17.82
CA THR A 13 -31.37 -46.72 -19.25
C THR A 13 -30.45 -45.55 -19.60
N LEU A 14 -29.88 -45.54 -20.81
CA LEU A 14 -29.01 -44.46 -21.25
C LEU A 14 -29.69 -43.07 -21.14
N ILE A 15 -30.98 -43.01 -21.50
CA ILE A 15 -31.78 -41.78 -21.44
C ILE A 15 -31.92 -41.24 -20.00
N GLU A 16 -32.09 -42.12 -19.01
CA GLU A 16 -32.23 -41.74 -17.60
C GLU A 16 -30.92 -41.18 -17.02
N VAL A 17 -29.79 -41.77 -17.41
CA VAL A 17 -28.46 -41.26 -17.04
C VAL A 17 -28.19 -39.91 -17.70
N MET A 18 -28.50 -39.78 -19.00
CA MET A 18 -28.30 -38.52 -19.72
C MET A 18 -29.19 -37.40 -19.17
N LEU A 19 -30.45 -37.68 -18.87
CA LEU A 19 -31.37 -36.70 -18.28
C LEU A 19 -30.90 -36.26 -16.89
N SER A 20 -30.41 -37.20 -16.07
CA SER A 20 -29.88 -36.90 -14.73
C SER A 20 -28.63 -36.01 -14.81
N LEU A 21 -27.69 -36.33 -15.72
CA LEU A 21 -26.49 -35.51 -15.95
C LEU A 21 -26.83 -34.11 -16.47
N ALA A 22 -27.82 -33.99 -17.36
CA ALA A 22 -28.27 -32.70 -17.88
C ALA A 22 -28.82 -31.80 -16.76
N LEU A 23 -29.64 -32.36 -15.86
CA LEU A 23 -30.17 -31.64 -14.71
C LEU A 23 -29.05 -31.23 -13.74
N ILE A 24 -28.07 -32.10 -13.50
CA ILE A 24 -26.90 -31.79 -12.66
C ILE A 24 -26.09 -30.65 -13.27
N PHE A 25 -25.81 -30.66 -14.57
CA PHE A 25 -25.05 -29.59 -15.21
C PHE A 25 -25.75 -28.24 -15.09
N LEU A 26 -27.08 -28.20 -15.26
CA LEU A 26 -27.85 -26.97 -15.08
C LEU A 26 -27.62 -26.40 -13.67
N LEU A 27 -27.70 -27.25 -12.64
CA LEU A 27 -27.43 -26.84 -11.26
C LEU A 27 -25.98 -26.41 -11.05
N VAL A 28 -25.01 -27.19 -11.52
CA VAL A 28 -23.58 -26.90 -11.37
C VAL A 28 -23.20 -25.58 -12.03
N PHE A 29 -23.71 -25.27 -13.23
CA PHE A 29 -23.40 -23.99 -13.89
C PHE A 29 -23.92 -22.79 -13.11
N THR A 30 -25.11 -22.89 -12.51
CA THR A 30 -25.64 -21.81 -11.66
C THR A 30 -24.80 -21.61 -10.42
N LEU A 31 -24.40 -22.70 -9.75
CA LEU A 31 -23.53 -22.64 -8.58
C LEU A 31 -22.12 -22.14 -8.93
N TYR A 32 -21.59 -22.53 -10.10
CA TYR A 32 -20.26 -22.14 -10.55
C TYR A 32 -20.13 -20.62 -10.65
N LYS A 33 -21.14 -19.91 -11.18
CA LYS A 33 -21.13 -18.44 -11.21
C LYS A 33 -21.04 -17.83 -9.82
N PHE A 34 -21.85 -18.32 -8.89
CA PHE A 34 -21.80 -17.87 -7.50
C PHE A 34 -20.44 -18.14 -6.85
N PHE A 35 -19.83 -19.29 -7.13
CA PHE A 35 -18.49 -19.60 -6.64
C PHE A 35 -17.42 -18.68 -7.21
N LEU A 36 -17.50 -18.31 -8.49
CA LEU A 36 -16.57 -17.34 -9.08
C LEU A 36 -16.66 -15.98 -8.39
N GLU A 37 -17.88 -15.46 -8.20
CA GLU A 37 -18.08 -14.18 -7.51
C GLU A 37 -17.56 -14.25 -6.06
N ALA A 38 -17.90 -15.30 -5.32
CA ALA A 38 -17.42 -15.48 -3.95
C ALA A 38 -15.89 -15.61 -3.86
N TYR A 39 -15.28 -16.25 -4.85
CA TYR A 39 -13.83 -16.35 -4.96
C TYR A 39 -13.20 -14.97 -5.21
N ASP A 40 -13.72 -14.20 -6.16
CA ASP A 40 -13.23 -12.85 -6.47
C ASP A 40 -13.34 -11.93 -5.24
N TYR A 41 -14.49 -11.94 -4.54
CA TYR A 41 -14.65 -11.20 -3.28
C TYR A 41 -13.65 -11.61 -2.21
N THR A 42 -13.36 -12.91 -2.08
CA THR A 42 -12.39 -13.41 -1.10
C THR A 42 -10.98 -12.94 -1.44
N MET A 43 -10.61 -12.98 -2.72
CA MET A 43 -9.30 -12.54 -3.17
C MET A 43 -9.14 -11.02 -3.05
N GLU A 44 -10.20 -10.27 -3.35
CA GLU A 44 -10.25 -8.82 -3.16
C GLU A 44 -10.06 -8.44 -1.68
N ASN A 45 -10.78 -9.11 -0.77
CA ASN A 45 -10.64 -8.89 0.67
C ASN A 45 -9.24 -9.23 1.19
N LYS A 46 -8.62 -10.28 0.65
CA LYS A 46 -7.23 -10.63 0.96
C LYS A 46 -6.27 -9.52 0.53
N SER A 47 -6.38 -9.04 -0.71
CA SER A 47 -5.54 -7.96 -1.23
C SER A 47 -5.69 -6.68 -0.39
N LYS A 48 -6.94 -6.29 -0.10
CA LYS A 48 -7.25 -5.14 0.76
C LYS A 48 -6.64 -5.27 2.15
N THR A 49 -6.69 -6.46 2.75
CA THR A 49 -6.10 -6.70 4.08
C THR A 49 -4.59 -6.52 4.06
N ILE A 50 -3.92 -7.01 3.01
CA ILE A 50 -2.47 -6.81 2.83
C ILE A 50 -2.16 -5.32 2.68
N ALA A 51 -2.90 -4.59 1.84
CA ALA A 51 -2.71 -3.16 1.62
C ALA A 51 -2.87 -2.34 2.90
N VAL A 52 -3.89 -2.64 3.73
CA VAL A 52 -4.07 -1.99 5.04
C VAL A 52 -2.91 -2.27 5.97
N ASN A 53 -2.38 -3.49 5.99
CA ASN A 53 -1.23 -3.83 6.83
C ASN A 53 0.07 -3.15 6.34
N ILE A 54 0.27 -3.03 5.03
CA ILE A 54 1.36 -2.23 4.46
C ILE A 54 1.23 -0.79 4.94
N ALA A 55 0.06 -0.16 4.72
CA ALA A 55 -0.17 1.22 5.12
C ALA A 55 0.12 1.45 6.60
N ARG A 56 -0.34 0.55 7.48
CA ARG A 56 -0.06 0.62 8.93
C ARG A 56 1.42 0.52 9.24
N ASN A 57 2.14 -0.41 8.60
CA ASN A 57 3.57 -0.56 8.82
C ASN A 57 4.34 0.70 8.40
N VAL A 58 3.97 1.28 7.25
CA VAL A 58 4.57 2.53 6.76
C VAL A 58 4.26 3.68 7.71
N VAL A 59 3.00 3.86 8.14
CA VAL A 59 2.65 4.88 9.14
C VAL A 59 3.49 4.70 10.41
N ASN A 60 3.49 3.49 10.99
CA ASN A 60 4.24 3.18 12.21
C ASN A 60 5.76 3.43 12.06
N TYR A 61 6.30 3.23 10.86
CA TYR A 61 7.70 3.49 10.57
C TYR A 61 7.96 5.01 10.47
N MET A 62 7.09 5.74 9.77
CA MET A 62 7.21 7.17 9.56
C MET A 62 7.01 7.97 10.86
N GLU A 63 6.09 7.56 11.73
CA GLU A 63 5.86 8.19 13.04
C GLU A 63 7.05 8.07 14.01
N LYS A 64 7.99 7.16 13.74
CA LYS A 64 9.22 6.98 14.54
C LYS A 64 10.39 7.80 14.00
N GLN A 65 10.22 8.49 12.88
CA GLN A 65 11.29 9.29 12.31
C GLN A 65 11.54 10.54 13.14
N ASN A 66 12.78 11.05 13.05
CA ASN A 66 13.16 12.25 13.76
C ASN A 66 12.43 13.48 13.16
N PHE A 67 11.73 14.22 14.02
CA PHE A 67 10.98 15.42 13.62
C PHE A 67 11.86 16.44 12.89
N PHE A 68 13.03 16.81 13.44
CA PHE A 68 13.90 17.84 12.87
C PHE A 68 14.46 17.44 11.50
N VAL A 69 14.79 16.17 11.32
CA VAL A 69 15.25 15.62 10.03
C VAL A 69 14.13 15.72 9.00
N MET A 70 12.91 15.34 9.38
CA MET A 70 11.76 15.35 8.49
C MET A 70 11.27 16.76 8.15
N GLU A 71 11.28 17.67 9.12
CA GLU A 71 10.92 19.08 8.93
C GLU A 71 11.85 19.74 7.91
N LYS A 72 13.16 19.61 8.11
CA LYS A 72 14.16 20.17 7.19
C LYS A 72 14.12 19.49 5.82
N TYR A 73 13.77 18.19 5.74
CA TYR A 73 13.50 17.52 4.47
C TYR A 73 12.30 18.14 3.74
N ILE A 74 11.18 18.39 4.44
CA ILE A 74 10.00 19.05 3.88
C ILE A 74 10.34 20.45 3.37
N GLU A 75 11.05 21.26 4.17
CA GLU A 75 11.43 22.62 3.79
C GLU A 75 12.26 22.69 2.51
N GLN A 76 13.15 21.72 2.29
CA GLN A 76 14.02 21.67 1.12
C GLN A 76 13.34 21.10 -0.12
N ASN A 77 12.41 20.16 0.05
CA ASN A 77 11.81 19.42 -1.07
C ASN A 77 10.40 19.90 -1.45
N LYS A 78 9.74 20.73 -0.62
CA LYS A 78 8.38 21.22 -0.92
C LYS A 78 8.33 22.15 -2.14
N GLY A 79 9.43 22.83 -2.47
CA GLY A 79 9.46 23.76 -3.61
C GLY A 79 8.35 24.82 -3.51
N SER A 80 7.44 24.86 -4.49
CA SER A 80 6.23 25.70 -4.47
C SER A 80 5.01 25.04 -3.85
N ASP A 81 5.07 23.74 -3.59
CA ASP A 81 3.97 22.95 -3.06
C ASP A 81 3.94 23.02 -1.53
N LYS A 82 2.77 22.70 -0.95
CA LYS A 82 2.56 22.68 0.50
C LYS A 82 2.80 21.30 1.13
N PHE A 83 3.28 20.35 0.33
CA PHE A 83 3.52 18.98 0.74
C PHE A 83 4.73 18.42 -0.02
N VAL A 84 5.28 17.32 0.50
CA VAL A 84 6.31 16.54 -0.17
C VAL A 84 5.79 15.13 -0.40
N LYS A 85 6.03 14.60 -1.59
CA LYS A 85 5.70 13.23 -1.98
C LYS A 85 6.94 12.36 -1.84
N LEU A 86 6.80 11.25 -1.13
CA LEU A 86 7.79 10.18 -1.03
C LEU A 86 7.25 8.92 -1.70
N THR A 87 8.04 8.35 -2.60
CA THR A 87 7.82 7.06 -3.24
C THR A 87 9.09 6.22 -3.17
N TRP A 88 9.03 4.97 -3.62
CA TRP A 88 10.21 4.11 -3.68
C TRP A 88 11.32 4.69 -4.57
N GLU A 89 10.97 5.56 -5.53
CA GLU A 89 11.93 6.21 -6.42
C GLU A 89 12.93 7.08 -5.64
N ASN A 90 12.54 7.59 -4.47
CA ASN A 90 13.41 8.35 -3.59
C ASN A 90 14.45 7.47 -2.85
N CYS A 91 14.35 6.14 -2.94
CA CYS A 91 15.25 5.21 -2.24
C CYS A 91 16.57 4.95 -2.97
N VAL A 92 16.66 5.29 -4.26
CA VAL A 92 17.81 4.99 -5.12
C VAL A 92 18.16 6.17 -6.00
N GLU A 93 19.46 6.37 -6.28
CA GLU A 93 19.90 7.46 -7.16
C GLU A 93 19.58 7.16 -8.64
N ASP A 94 19.65 5.88 -9.02
CA ASP A 94 19.34 5.41 -10.36
C ASP A 94 18.30 4.28 -10.29
N GLN A 95 17.08 4.55 -10.76
CA GLN A 95 16.00 3.56 -10.77
C GLN A 95 16.33 2.29 -11.57
N SER A 96 17.23 2.39 -12.56
CA SER A 96 17.61 1.30 -13.46
C SER A 96 18.54 0.27 -12.81
N CYS A 97 19.14 0.60 -11.66
CA CYS A 97 20.01 -0.32 -10.93
C CYS A 97 19.23 -1.41 -10.18
N VAL A 98 17.95 -1.16 -9.85
CA VAL A 98 17.11 -2.09 -9.09
C VAL A 98 16.63 -3.22 -10.01
N LYS A 99 17.38 -4.32 -10.04
CA LYS A 99 17.09 -5.51 -10.84
C LYS A 99 16.51 -6.62 -9.98
N LYS A 100 15.78 -7.55 -10.60
CA LYS A 100 15.42 -8.81 -9.95
C LYS A 100 16.56 -9.83 -10.16
N ASP A 101 16.93 -10.54 -9.11
CA ASP A 101 17.81 -11.71 -9.20
C ASP A 101 17.08 -12.93 -9.80
N GLU A 102 17.79 -14.05 -9.91
CA GLU A 102 17.24 -15.29 -10.49
C GLU A 102 16.12 -15.88 -9.62
N GLU A 103 16.10 -15.56 -8.32
CA GLU A 103 15.06 -15.93 -7.35
C GLU A 103 13.88 -14.95 -7.33
N GLY A 104 13.96 -13.84 -8.06
CA GLY A 104 12.93 -12.81 -8.14
C GLY A 104 12.95 -11.78 -7.01
N ASN A 105 13.97 -11.79 -6.14
CA ASN A 105 14.21 -10.75 -5.14
C ASN A 105 14.92 -9.55 -5.76
N ARG A 106 14.88 -8.40 -5.09
CA ARG A 106 15.60 -7.22 -5.58
C ARG A 106 17.08 -7.32 -5.25
N ASN A 107 17.89 -7.21 -6.29
CA ASN A 107 19.33 -7.05 -6.17
C ASN A 107 19.68 -5.55 -6.21
N LEU A 108 20.32 -5.08 -5.15
CA LEU A 108 20.81 -3.70 -4.98
C LEU A 108 22.33 -3.59 -5.09
N SER A 109 23.05 -4.65 -5.47
CA SER A 109 24.52 -4.68 -5.51
C SER A 109 25.14 -3.59 -6.38
N ASP A 110 24.44 -3.20 -7.44
CA ASP A 110 24.90 -2.21 -8.41
C ASP A 110 24.29 -0.81 -8.15
N CYS A 111 23.49 -0.67 -7.10
CA CYS A 111 22.80 0.57 -6.79
C CYS A 111 23.65 1.49 -5.93
N GLY A 112 23.89 2.72 -6.43
CA GLY A 112 24.12 3.84 -5.53
C GLY A 112 22.87 3.98 -4.67
N VAL A 113 22.98 3.66 -3.38
CA VAL A 113 21.92 3.97 -2.42
C VAL A 113 21.80 5.49 -2.36
N ALA A 114 20.57 6.00 -2.41
CA ALA A 114 20.33 7.41 -2.18
C ALA A 114 20.93 7.74 -0.82
N ARG A 115 22.06 8.44 -0.85
CA ARG A 115 22.64 8.94 0.37
C ARG A 115 21.75 10.07 0.77
N PHE A 116 20.85 9.82 1.72
CA PHE A 116 20.23 10.89 2.47
C PHE A 116 21.28 11.54 3.40
N GLU A 117 22.45 11.88 2.84
CA GLU A 117 23.66 12.34 3.54
C GLU A 117 23.39 13.60 4.36
N ASP A 118 22.39 14.40 3.95
CA ASP A 118 21.92 15.57 4.68
C ASP A 118 20.74 15.29 5.65
N PHE A 119 20.01 14.16 5.48
CA PHE A 119 18.78 13.79 6.21
C PHE A 119 18.59 12.28 6.34
N PRO A 120 19.18 11.60 7.33
CA PRO A 120 18.98 10.16 7.49
C PRO A 120 17.50 9.80 7.77
N LEU A 121 16.70 9.60 6.71
CA LEU A 121 15.25 9.31 6.77
C LEU A 121 14.99 7.81 6.94
N PHE A 122 15.95 6.98 6.55
CA PHE A 122 15.83 5.52 6.58
C PHE A 122 17.02 4.83 7.23
N THR A 123 17.73 5.51 8.13
CA THR A 123 18.85 4.90 8.86
C THR A 123 18.34 4.17 10.08
N SER A 124 18.42 2.85 10.11
CA SER A 124 18.52 2.07 11.34
C SER A 124 18.65 0.60 11.00
N GLY A 125 19.87 0.14 10.82
CA GLY A 125 20.09 -1.30 10.70
C GLY A 125 21.56 -1.66 10.71
N VAL A 126 21.91 -2.56 11.62
CA VAL A 126 22.97 -3.52 11.35
C VAL A 126 22.31 -4.85 11.07
N ASP A 127 22.83 -5.62 10.12
CA ASP A 127 22.39 -7.00 9.93
C ASP A 127 22.77 -7.87 11.15
N ASP A 128 22.36 -9.14 11.15
CA ASP A 128 22.68 -10.10 12.22
C ASP A 128 24.20 -10.32 12.40
N GLU A 129 25.01 -9.83 11.45
CA GLU A 129 26.46 -9.94 11.37
C GLU A 129 27.17 -8.64 11.79
N GLY A 130 26.42 -7.58 12.06
CA GLY A 130 26.93 -6.28 12.50
C GLY A 130 27.31 -5.32 11.37
N ASN A 131 27.00 -5.64 10.11
CA ASN A 131 27.26 -4.76 8.96
C ASN A 131 26.15 -3.72 8.81
N GLU A 132 26.53 -2.50 8.45
CA GLU A 132 25.59 -1.41 8.19
C GLU A 132 24.66 -1.75 7.01
N ILE A 133 23.36 -1.75 7.27
CA ILE A 133 22.33 -1.95 6.24
C ILE A 133 22.19 -0.64 5.49
N ALA A 134 22.41 -0.69 4.17
CA ALA A 134 22.32 0.51 3.34
C ALA A 134 20.89 1.10 3.35
N ASP A 135 20.76 2.40 3.62
CA ASP A 135 19.49 3.12 3.83
C ASP A 135 18.43 2.88 2.74
N GLY A 136 18.86 2.79 1.47
CA GLY A 136 17.98 2.53 0.34
C GLY A 136 17.27 1.16 0.44
N SER A 137 17.87 0.17 1.09
CA SER A 137 17.23 -1.14 1.28
C SER A 137 16.10 -1.09 2.32
N ILE A 138 16.25 -0.29 3.38
CA ILE A 138 15.21 -0.04 4.38
C ILE A 138 14.09 0.78 3.75
N CYS A 139 14.45 1.85 3.03
CA CYS A 139 13.51 2.67 2.27
C CYS A 139 12.67 1.82 1.31
N LEU A 140 13.30 0.92 0.54
CA LEU A 140 12.58 0.00 -0.35
C LEU A 140 11.73 -1.00 0.43
N SER A 141 12.16 -1.48 1.59
CA SER A 141 11.36 -2.40 2.41
C SER A 141 10.10 -1.74 2.97
N VAL A 142 10.14 -0.42 3.19
CA VAL A 142 9.01 0.38 3.67
C VAL A 142 8.11 0.81 2.51
N LEU A 143 8.67 1.46 1.48
CA LEU A 143 7.93 2.11 0.40
C LEU A 143 7.66 1.19 -0.81
N ALA A 144 8.30 0.03 -0.88
CA ALA A 144 8.01 -0.96 -1.90
C ALA A 144 8.23 -2.37 -1.33
N PRO A 145 7.42 -2.85 -0.38
CA PRO A 145 7.62 -4.20 0.15
C PRO A 145 7.37 -5.28 -0.92
N ILE A 146 7.98 -6.45 -0.74
CA ILE A 146 7.58 -7.67 -1.47
C ILE A 146 6.75 -8.52 -0.51
N ILE A 147 5.47 -8.74 -0.82
CA ILE A 147 4.56 -9.54 0.01
C ILE A 147 3.89 -10.60 -0.85
N ASN A 148 4.01 -11.87 -0.45
CA ASN A 148 3.49 -13.01 -1.20
C ASN A 148 3.97 -13.02 -2.67
N ASN A 149 5.25 -12.71 -2.89
CA ASN A 149 5.88 -12.59 -4.23
C ASN A 149 5.29 -11.50 -5.14
N MET A 150 4.46 -10.62 -4.60
CA MET A 150 4.03 -9.40 -5.28
C MET A 150 4.94 -8.26 -4.88
N ASP A 151 5.47 -7.57 -5.89
CA ASP A 151 6.37 -6.43 -5.73
C ASP A 151 5.54 -5.14 -5.81
N TYR A 152 5.48 -4.39 -4.70
CA TYR A 152 4.70 -3.14 -4.61
C TYR A 152 5.45 -1.90 -5.15
N LYS A 153 6.57 -2.09 -5.84
CA LYS A 153 7.28 -1.04 -6.59
C LYS A 153 6.49 -0.60 -7.82
N ASP A 154 5.82 -1.54 -8.47
CA ASP A 154 5.15 -1.32 -9.75
C ASP A 154 4.06 -0.24 -9.59
N ASN A 155 4.05 0.77 -10.45
CA ASN A 155 3.10 1.89 -10.45
C ASN A 155 3.03 2.72 -9.15
N ASN A 156 4.09 2.78 -8.33
CA ASN A 156 4.10 3.58 -7.10
C ASN A 156 2.92 3.26 -6.16
N GLN A 157 2.64 1.97 -5.95
CA GLN A 157 1.49 1.52 -5.16
C GLN A 157 1.51 1.99 -3.71
N VAL A 158 2.67 2.38 -3.17
CA VAL A 158 2.78 3.01 -1.85
C VAL A 158 3.35 4.41 -2.03
N VAL A 159 2.60 5.41 -1.59
CA VAL A 159 2.99 6.82 -1.64
C VAL A 159 2.79 7.43 -0.26
N VAL A 160 3.76 8.20 0.20
CA VAL A 160 3.67 8.95 1.45
C VAL A 160 3.65 10.43 1.14
N TYR A 161 2.61 11.12 1.59
CA TYR A 161 2.49 12.57 1.52
C TYR A 161 2.82 13.16 2.88
N LEU A 162 3.81 14.04 2.92
CA LEU A 162 4.29 14.76 4.08
C LEU A 162 3.84 16.21 4.01
N THR A 163 3.29 16.74 5.09
CA THR A 163 2.93 18.16 5.17
C THR A 163 3.10 18.68 6.58
N GLU A 164 3.17 20.00 6.71
CA GLU A 164 3.11 20.69 7.99
C GLU A 164 1.77 20.37 8.69
N PHE A 165 1.71 20.49 10.01
CA PHE A 165 0.49 20.17 10.74
C PHE A 165 -0.55 21.30 10.66
N TYR A 166 -1.80 20.91 10.40
CA TYR A 166 -2.97 21.78 10.38
C TYR A 166 -4.03 21.22 11.36
N GLU A 167 -4.37 21.97 12.40
CA GLU A 167 -5.31 21.56 13.46
C GLU A 167 -6.74 21.29 12.94
N GLU A 168 -7.12 21.93 11.83
CA GLU A 168 -8.49 21.88 11.36
C GLU A 168 -8.83 20.51 10.76
N LYS A 169 -9.63 19.72 11.49
CA LYS A 169 -10.08 18.39 11.06
C LYS A 169 -10.68 18.35 9.65
N SER A 170 -11.38 19.42 9.25
CA SER A 170 -12.00 19.53 7.92
C SER A 170 -10.97 19.43 6.78
N ILE A 171 -9.74 19.91 6.99
CA ILE A 171 -8.64 19.87 6.01
C ILE A 171 -8.17 18.43 5.85
N ASN A 172 -7.94 17.74 6.97
CA ASN A 172 -7.49 16.35 6.97
C ASN A 172 -8.52 15.43 6.30
N ASP A 173 -9.80 15.58 6.64
CA ASP A 173 -10.88 14.79 6.04
C ASP A 173 -10.96 15.02 4.51
N GLN A 174 -10.84 16.27 4.05
CA GLN A 174 -10.82 16.60 2.61
C GLN A 174 -9.62 16.01 1.86
N ILE A 175 -8.42 16.06 2.46
CA ILE A 175 -7.21 15.46 1.87
C ILE A 175 -7.38 13.93 1.78
N ILE A 176 -7.88 13.30 2.85
CA ILE A 176 -8.12 11.85 2.88
C ILE A 176 -9.11 11.44 1.78
N ASP A 177 -10.20 12.18 1.62
CA ASP A 177 -11.20 11.86 0.60
C ASP A 177 -10.67 12.06 -0.81
N LEU A 178 -9.87 13.12 -1.05
CA LEU A 178 -9.18 13.33 -2.33
C LEU A 178 -8.23 12.16 -2.65
N LEU A 179 -7.38 11.76 -1.70
CA LEU A 179 -6.39 10.69 -1.88
C LEU A 179 -7.02 9.30 -2.03
N LYS A 180 -8.26 9.10 -1.55
CA LYS A 180 -9.01 7.85 -1.76
C LYS A 180 -9.53 7.73 -3.19
N SER A 181 -9.99 8.84 -3.78
CA SER A 181 -10.71 8.83 -5.05
C SER A 181 -9.85 9.12 -6.27
N GLU A 182 -8.80 9.93 -6.12
CA GLU A 182 -7.99 10.41 -7.23
C GLU A 182 -6.67 9.65 -7.33
N ASN A 183 -6.26 9.35 -8.57
CA ASN A 183 -5.00 8.68 -8.88
C ASN A 183 -4.08 9.53 -9.78
N ASP A 184 -4.59 10.61 -10.37
CA ASP A 184 -3.77 11.54 -11.15
C ASP A 184 -2.98 12.48 -10.22
N GLU A 185 -1.66 12.44 -10.35
CA GLU A 185 -0.74 13.21 -9.52
C GLU A 185 -0.91 14.72 -9.68
N ALA A 186 -1.20 15.22 -10.88
CA ALA A 186 -1.40 16.65 -11.11
C ALA A 186 -2.70 17.14 -10.45
N GLU A 187 -3.76 16.32 -10.48
CA GLU A 187 -5.01 16.60 -9.79
C GLU A 187 -4.86 16.54 -8.27
N ILE A 188 -4.17 15.53 -7.73
CA ILE A 188 -3.85 15.44 -6.31
C ILE A 188 -3.07 16.67 -5.85
N THR A 189 -2.02 17.05 -6.58
CA THR A 189 -1.16 18.19 -6.22
C THR A 189 -1.96 19.49 -6.16
N LYS A 190 -2.75 19.75 -7.21
CA LYS A 190 -3.63 20.91 -7.28
C LYS A 190 -4.69 20.89 -6.17
N GLY A 191 -5.29 19.72 -5.92
CA GLY A 191 -6.31 19.51 -4.90
C GLY A 191 -5.77 19.80 -3.50
N ILE A 192 -4.67 19.16 -3.10
CA ILE A 192 -4.02 19.38 -1.80
C ILE A 192 -3.63 20.85 -1.62
N ASN A 193 -2.95 21.45 -2.61
CA ASN A 193 -2.55 22.86 -2.54
C ASN A 193 -3.76 23.80 -2.40
N SER A 194 -4.91 23.47 -3.01
CA SER A 194 -6.14 24.24 -2.87
C SER A 194 -6.80 24.07 -1.49
N ILE A 195 -6.83 22.85 -0.95
CA ILE A 195 -7.43 22.52 0.36
C ILE A 195 -6.64 23.20 1.48
N ILE A 196 -5.31 23.14 1.40
CA ILE A 196 -4.39 23.79 2.34
C ILE A 196 -4.31 25.32 2.07
N GLY A 197 -4.75 25.81 0.90
CA GLY A 197 -4.48 27.15 0.34
C GLY A 197 -4.50 28.32 1.34
N THR A 198 -3.60 29.31 1.28
CA THR A 198 -3.34 30.45 2.24
C THR A 198 -3.37 30.24 3.76
N LYS A 199 -3.91 29.15 4.30
CA LYS A 199 -3.87 28.86 5.74
C LYS A 199 -2.41 28.65 6.14
N SER A 200 -2.05 29.24 7.27
CA SER A 200 -0.75 29.03 7.89
C SER A 200 -0.79 27.74 8.68
N PRO A 201 0.27 26.91 8.62
CA PRO A 201 0.40 25.77 9.50
C PRO A 201 0.42 26.24 10.96
N ASP A 202 0.13 25.34 11.88
CA ASP A 202 0.34 25.63 13.30
C ASP A 202 1.82 25.47 13.64
N TYR A 203 2.59 26.55 13.47
CA TYR A 203 4.03 26.58 13.78
C TYR A 203 4.35 26.34 15.26
N GLN A 204 3.37 26.40 16.18
CA GLN A 204 3.59 26.02 17.57
C GLN A 204 3.51 24.51 17.80
N SER A 205 2.86 23.80 16.88
CA SER A 205 2.84 22.35 16.88
C SER A 205 4.18 21.86 16.32
N GLN A 206 5.00 21.24 17.17
CA GLN A 206 6.17 20.47 16.74
C GLN A 206 5.73 19.13 16.15
N LEU A 207 4.81 19.21 15.20
CA LEU A 207 4.08 18.11 14.60
C LEU A 207 4.16 18.22 13.08
N LEU A 208 4.37 17.09 12.42
CA LEU A 208 4.20 16.94 10.98
C LEU A 208 3.08 15.94 10.73
N LYS A 209 2.34 16.16 9.66
CA LYS A 209 1.27 15.28 9.24
C LYS A 209 1.75 14.38 8.11
N ILE A 210 1.43 13.09 8.22
CA ILE A 210 1.67 12.11 7.16
C ILE A 210 0.36 11.51 6.67
N PHE A 211 0.27 11.29 5.36
CA PHE A 211 -0.76 10.50 4.73
C PHE A 211 -0.09 9.39 3.91
N VAL A 212 -0.36 8.14 4.28
CA VAL A 212 0.12 6.97 3.55
C VAL A 212 -1.00 6.47 2.67
N VAL A 213 -0.75 6.45 1.37
CA VAL A 213 -1.68 5.98 0.35
C VAL A 213 -1.17 4.66 -0.19
N VAL A 214 -2.03 3.63 -0.16
CA VAL A 214 -1.75 2.33 -0.78
C VAL A 214 -2.80 2.02 -1.83
N THR A 215 -2.36 2.00 -3.09
CA THR A 215 -3.15 1.58 -4.24
C THR A 215 -3.04 0.06 -4.39
N TRP A 216 -4.18 -0.62 -4.28
CA TRP A 216 -4.24 -2.09 -4.25
C TRP A 216 -5.16 -2.67 -5.33
N ASN A 217 -5.97 -1.82 -5.98
CA ASN A 217 -6.85 -2.16 -7.08
C ASN A 217 -7.26 -0.87 -7.83
N GLU A 218 -7.07 -0.84 -9.15
CA GLU A 218 -7.37 0.33 -10.00
C GLU A 218 -8.85 0.74 -10.01
N LYS A 219 -9.77 -0.17 -9.67
CA LYS A 219 -11.22 0.05 -9.71
C LYS A 219 -11.84 0.37 -8.35
N ARG A 220 -11.02 0.48 -7.31
CA ARG A 220 -11.44 0.68 -5.93
C ARG A 220 -10.70 1.87 -5.33
N ASP A 221 -11.29 2.43 -4.29
CA ASP A 221 -10.67 3.49 -3.52
C ASP A 221 -9.34 3.03 -2.92
N ASN A 222 -8.38 3.96 -2.88
CA ASN A 222 -7.10 3.75 -2.22
C ASN A 222 -7.29 3.57 -0.72
N ILE A 223 -6.35 2.84 -0.10
CA ILE A 223 -6.26 2.83 1.36
C ILE A 223 -5.45 4.04 1.78
N VAL A 224 -6.07 4.96 2.52
CA VAL A 224 -5.41 6.14 3.07
C VAL A 224 -5.39 6.04 4.58
N LEU A 225 -4.21 6.07 5.17
CA LEU A 225 -4.02 6.17 6.62
C LEU A 225 -3.27 7.46 6.95
N GLU A 226 -3.69 8.11 8.02
CA GLU A 226 -3.00 9.28 8.57
C GLU A 226 -2.09 8.88 9.73
N GLY A 227 -1.05 9.68 9.95
CA GLY A 227 -0.19 9.61 11.12
C GLY A 227 0.37 10.98 11.48
N VAL A 228 1.08 11.06 12.61
CA VAL A 228 1.70 12.30 13.08
C VAL A 228 3.13 12.02 13.55
N ILE A 229 4.08 12.80 13.06
CA ILE A 229 5.46 12.81 13.54
C ILE A 229 5.57 13.94 14.55
N SER A 230 5.97 13.64 15.78
CA SER A 230 6.17 14.62 16.85
C SER A 230 7.63 14.71 17.25
N ASP A 231 8.07 15.88 17.74
CA ASP A 231 9.33 15.96 18.48
C ASP A 231 9.27 15.03 19.71
N GLU A 232 10.23 14.10 19.79
CA GLU A 232 10.33 13.12 20.89
C GLU A 232 10.46 13.77 22.26
N ALA A 233 10.90 15.04 22.35
CA ALA A 233 10.94 15.80 23.59
C ALA A 233 9.55 16.02 24.23
N PHE A 234 8.46 15.80 23.48
CA PHE A 234 7.07 16.00 23.92
C PHE A 234 6.29 14.69 24.12
N ARG A 235 6.94 13.51 24.02
CA ARG A 235 6.28 12.20 24.16
C ARG A 235 6.34 11.61 25.56
#